data_AF-A0A7G9QKV8-F1
#
_entry.id   AF-A0A7G9QKV8-F1
#
_cell.length_a   1.000
_cell.length_b   1.000
_cell.length_c   1.000
_cell.angle_alpha   90.00
_cell.angle_beta   90.00
_cell.angle_gamma   90.00
#
_symmetry.space_group_name_H-M   'P 1'
#
loop_
_entity.id
_entity.type
_entity.pdbx_description
1 polymer ?
#
loop_
_entity_poly.entity_id
_entity_poly.type
_entity_poly.pdbx_seq_one_letter_code
_entity_poly.pdbx_strand_id
1 'polypeptide(L)'
;MGKTGTCQLCKKETVLELSHLIPKFIFRWIKETGTGYMRTSDNFNKRIQDGFKEYFLCANCEDLFSSDENYFAKNIFLPVVKADTKVLEYDHRFYRCVVSIFWRVLKHKILAEEKDQIFYPVLCALEEKWRLGLLNPEWKPQDNRLHLLSGVDVVEVIEDDPVEVPELMIQYMGRMVDAGIADSDTKCMLFLKMPRFLFIYEIFGFDQVDFIRTCINPKGGHYDRNSAKITDTDVGGFFLERVKMVEKMFNDMSPFQREKIQNFTDQKRSEVQDKDLGKILGYTQKKSNKT
;
A
#
# COMPACT_ATOMS: atom_id res chain seq x y z
N MET A 1 -17.70 -19.43 10.60
CA MET A 1 -17.22 -20.19 11.77
C MET A 1 -15.78 -19.82 11.98
N GLY A 2 -15.40 -19.44 13.21
CA GLY A 2 -13.98 -19.16 13.52
C GLY A 2 -13.17 -20.46 13.63
N LYS A 3 -11.84 -20.33 13.63
CA LYS A 3 -10.89 -21.45 13.76
C LYS A 3 -10.12 -21.30 15.07
N THR A 4 -10.05 -22.35 15.88
CA THR A 4 -9.22 -22.32 17.10
C THR A 4 -7.74 -22.27 16.75
N GLY A 5 -6.99 -21.40 17.43
CA GLY A 5 -5.54 -21.33 17.35
C GLY A 5 -4.95 -20.15 18.15
N THR A 6 -3.64 -19.97 18.08
CA THR A 6 -2.95 -18.83 18.71
C THR A 6 -3.18 -17.54 17.92
N CYS A 7 -3.74 -16.51 18.58
CA CYS A 7 -3.83 -15.16 18.00
C CYS A 7 -2.43 -14.57 17.77
N GLN A 8 -2.14 -14.12 16.56
CA GLN A 8 -0.79 -13.67 16.20
C GLN A 8 -0.36 -12.39 16.94
N LEU A 9 -1.31 -11.55 17.35
CA LEU A 9 -1.02 -10.32 18.10
C LEU A 9 -0.87 -10.59 19.61
N CYS A 10 -1.93 -11.09 20.28
CA CYS A 10 -1.92 -11.25 21.74
C CYS A 10 -1.37 -12.59 22.25
N LYS A 11 -1.05 -13.53 21.35
CA LYS A 11 -0.51 -14.88 21.65
C LYS A 11 -1.40 -15.76 22.53
N LYS A 12 -2.69 -15.43 22.67
CA LYS A 12 -3.67 -16.27 23.38
C LYS A 12 -4.26 -17.32 22.44
N GLU A 13 -4.40 -18.55 22.93
CA GLU A 13 -5.20 -19.60 22.29
C GLU A 13 -6.69 -19.25 22.39
N THR A 14 -7.36 -19.10 21.25
CA THR A 14 -8.76 -18.69 21.18
C THR A 14 -9.35 -18.94 19.78
N VAL A 15 -10.60 -18.55 19.56
CA VAL A 15 -11.23 -18.54 18.25
C VAL A 15 -10.71 -17.36 17.45
N LEU A 16 -10.08 -17.65 16.31
CA LEU A 16 -9.57 -16.67 15.36
C LEU A 16 -10.64 -16.30 14.35
N GLU A 17 -10.60 -15.04 13.93
CA GLU A 17 -11.42 -14.46 12.87
C GLU A 17 -10.64 -14.35 11.57
N LEU A 18 -11.38 -14.19 10.48
CA LEU A 18 -10.82 -14.10 9.15
C LEU A 18 -10.34 -12.67 8.88
N SER A 19 -9.10 -12.40 9.28
CA SER A 19 -8.43 -11.11 9.23
C SER A 19 -7.98 -10.76 7.82
N HIS A 20 -8.16 -9.52 7.40
CA HIS A 20 -7.55 -9.00 6.17
C HIS A 20 -6.12 -8.53 6.42
N LEU A 21 -5.19 -8.89 5.53
CA LEU A 21 -3.81 -8.38 5.60
C LEU A 21 -3.78 -6.86 5.40
N ILE A 22 -4.41 -6.41 4.31
CA ILE A 22 -4.62 -5.00 3.96
C ILE A 22 -6.12 -4.70 4.15
N PRO A 23 -6.51 -3.58 4.78
CA PRO A 23 -7.89 -3.36 5.22
C PRO A 23 -8.94 -3.49 4.11
N LYS A 24 -10.05 -4.17 4.42
CA LYS A 24 -11.14 -4.46 3.48
C LYS A 24 -11.71 -3.20 2.79
N PHE A 25 -11.71 -2.07 3.49
CA PHE A 25 -12.29 -0.82 2.94
C PHE A 25 -11.54 -0.34 1.69
N ILE A 26 -10.26 -0.68 1.54
CA ILE A 26 -9.43 -0.31 0.39
C ILE A 26 -9.92 -1.06 -0.84
N PHE A 27 -10.03 -2.39 -0.73
CA PHE A 27 -10.56 -3.24 -1.79
C PHE A 27 -12.02 -2.91 -2.12
N ARG A 28 -12.83 -2.54 -1.12
CA ARG A 28 -14.19 -2.04 -1.34
C ARG A 28 -14.17 -0.76 -2.20
N TRP A 29 -13.35 0.23 -1.84
CA TRP A 29 -13.22 1.47 -2.60
C TRP A 29 -12.75 1.22 -4.05
N ILE A 30 -11.75 0.36 -4.27
CA ILE A 30 -11.26 0.04 -5.62
C ILE A 30 -12.39 -0.56 -6.47
N LYS A 31 -13.20 -1.46 -5.90
CA LYS A 31 -14.34 -2.08 -6.60
C LYS A 31 -15.42 -1.06 -6.95
N GLU A 32 -15.87 -0.27 -5.96
CA GLU A 32 -16.95 0.71 -6.10
C GLU A 32 -16.59 1.79 -7.13
N THR A 33 -15.32 2.19 -7.16
CA THR A 33 -14.80 3.23 -8.06
C THR A 33 -14.18 2.68 -9.35
N GLY A 34 -14.32 1.38 -9.62
CA GLY A 34 -13.83 0.71 -10.81
C GLY A 34 -14.91 -0.11 -11.52
N THR A 35 -14.49 -1.19 -12.18
CA THR A 35 -15.37 -2.13 -12.91
C THR A 35 -15.96 -3.23 -12.01
N GLY A 36 -15.75 -3.16 -10.69
CA GLY A 36 -16.18 -4.19 -9.73
C GLY A 36 -15.22 -5.37 -9.54
N TYR A 37 -14.14 -5.45 -10.31
CA TYR A 37 -13.09 -6.48 -10.19
C TYR A 37 -11.71 -5.84 -9.97
N MET A 38 -10.81 -6.56 -9.33
CA MET A 38 -9.44 -6.12 -9.04
C MET A 38 -8.42 -7.16 -9.51
N ARG A 39 -7.18 -6.70 -9.68
CA ARG A 39 -5.98 -7.51 -9.89
C ARG A 39 -4.92 -7.00 -8.92
N THR A 40 -4.19 -7.90 -8.28
CA THR A 40 -3.04 -7.53 -7.43
C THR A 40 -1.74 -7.64 -8.22
N SER A 41 -0.71 -6.94 -7.76
CA SER A 41 0.66 -7.07 -8.25
C SER A 41 1.14 -8.53 -8.16
N ASP A 42 0.76 -9.24 -7.09
CA ASP A 42 1.21 -10.62 -6.84
C ASP A 42 0.57 -11.65 -7.78
N ASN A 43 -0.63 -11.39 -8.32
CA ASN A 43 -1.33 -12.33 -9.19
C ASN A 43 -2.25 -11.64 -10.19
N PHE A 44 -1.66 -11.12 -11.26
CA PHE A 44 -2.37 -10.35 -12.27
C PHE A 44 -3.34 -11.21 -13.13
N ASN A 45 -3.10 -12.52 -13.21
CA ASN A 45 -3.91 -13.46 -14.00
C ASN A 45 -5.23 -13.83 -13.32
N LYS A 46 -5.39 -13.58 -12.01
CA LYS A 46 -6.62 -13.87 -11.27
C LYS A 46 -7.36 -12.57 -10.94
N ARG A 47 -8.63 -12.50 -11.35
CA ARG A 47 -9.55 -11.51 -10.82
C ARG A 47 -9.77 -11.83 -9.34
N ILE A 48 -9.39 -10.92 -8.46
CA ILE A 48 -9.74 -11.02 -7.04
C ILE A 48 -10.89 -10.05 -6.74
N GLN A 49 -11.81 -10.48 -5.89
CA GLN A 49 -12.97 -9.70 -5.46
C GLN A 49 -12.84 -9.21 -4.01
N ASP A 50 -11.80 -9.64 -3.31
CA ASP A 50 -11.52 -9.34 -1.92
C ASP A 50 -10.00 -9.38 -1.68
N GLY A 51 -9.53 -8.78 -0.61
CA GLY A 51 -8.12 -8.87 -0.20
C GLY A 51 -7.76 -10.26 0.32
N PHE A 52 -6.46 -10.54 0.44
CA PHE A 52 -5.99 -11.74 1.12
C PHE A 52 -6.46 -11.75 2.59
N LYS A 53 -6.89 -12.93 3.05
CA LYS A 53 -7.44 -13.12 4.39
C LYS A 53 -7.10 -14.48 4.96
N GLU A 54 -6.85 -14.52 6.26
CA GLU A 54 -6.49 -15.73 7.01
C GLU A 54 -7.05 -15.67 8.44
N TYR A 55 -7.26 -16.83 9.06
CA TYR A 55 -7.54 -16.92 10.49
C TYR A 55 -6.30 -16.49 11.30
N PHE A 56 -6.22 -15.21 11.67
CA PHE A 56 -4.96 -14.59 12.13
C PHE A 56 -5.07 -13.95 13.52
N LEU A 57 -6.14 -13.18 13.76
CA LEU A 57 -6.38 -12.48 15.03
C LEU A 57 -7.65 -12.99 15.72
N CYS A 58 -7.73 -12.80 17.02
CA CYS A 58 -8.96 -12.97 17.77
C CYS A 58 -9.83 -11.70 17.70
N ALA A 59 -11.13 -11.82 18.00
CA ALA A 59 -12.09 -10.71 17.94
C ALA A 59 -11.60 -9.44 18.67
N ASN A 60 -11.06 -9.56 19.89
CA ASN A 60 -10.57 -8.39 20.64
C ASN A 60 -9.40 -7.67 19.93
N CYS A 61 -8.55 -8.40 19.21
CA CYS A 61 -7.45 -7.81 18.45
C CYS A 61 -7.93 -7.23 17.11
N GLU A 62 -8.95 -7.83 16.48
CA GLU A 62 -9.65 -7.25 15.33
C GLU A 62 -10.32 -5.92 15.69
N ASP A 63 -11.04 -5.85 16.81
CA ASP A 63 -11.70 -4.63 17.27
C ASP A 63 -10.71 -3.48 17.49
N LEU A 64 -9.53 -3.80 18.04
CA LEU A 64 -8.45 -2.85 18.26
C LEU A 64 -7.98 -2.21 16.95
N PHE A 65 -7.74 -3.04 15.91
CA PHE A 65 -7.36 -2.55 14.60
C PHE A 65 -8.52 -1.89 13.86
N SER A 66 -9.75 -2.37 14.04
CA SER A 66 -10.94 -1.79 13.41
C SER A 66 -11.13 -0.32 13.80
N SER A 67 -10.85 0.05 15.06
CA SER A 67 -10.89 1.45 15.50
C SER A 67 -9.90 2.33 14.72
N ASP A 68 -8.64 1.90 14.61
CA ASP A 68 -7.58 2.62 13.89
C ASP A 68 -7.84 2.66 12.37
N GLU A 69 -8.34 1.56 11.80
CA GLU A 69 -8.70 1.46 10.37
C GLU A 69 -9.90 2.34 10.02
N ASN A 70 -10.91 2.40 10.89
CA ASN A 70 -12.05 3.30 10.71
C ASN A 70 -11.63 4.76 10.76
N TYR A 71 -10.69 5.10 11.65
CA TYR A 71 -10.10 6.44 11.70
C TYR A 71 -9.36 6.76 10.41
N PHE A 72 -8.44 5.89 9.97
CA PHE A 72 -7.66 6.08 8.75
C PHE A 72 -8.57 6.18 7.52
N ALA A 73 -9.58 5.33 7.40
CA ALA A 73 -10.53 5.35 6.29
C ALA A 73 -11.25 6.70 6.19
N LYS A 74 -11.78 7.21 7.31
CA LYS A 74 -12.61 8.44 7.33
C LYS A 74 -11.80 9.71 7.22
N ASN A 75 -10.69 9.81 7.94
CA ASN A 75 -9.97 11.07 8.14
C ASN A 75 -8.77 11.23 7.21
N ILE A 76 -8.26 10.15 6.60
CA ILE A 76 -7.06 10.20 5.77
C ILE A 76 -7.32 9.66 4.37
N PHE A 77 -7.75 8.40 4.26
CA PHE A 77 -7.90 7.74 2.96
C PHE A 77 -8.98 8.42 2.10
N LEU A 78 -10.20 8.57 2.61
CA LEU A 78 -11.30 9.18 1.85
C LEU A 78 -11.02 10.65 1.47
N PRO A 79 -10.49 11.52 2.35
CA PRO A 79 -10.11 12.87 1.98
C PRO A 79 -9.10 12.95 0.83
N VAL A 80 -8.07 12.09 0.84
CA VAL A 80 -7.07 12.05 -0.25
C VAL A 80 -7.69 11.57 -1.57
N VAL A 81 -8.48 10.49 -1.56
CA VAL A 81 -8.99 9.89 -2.80
C VAL A 81 -10.25 10.57 -3.35
N LYS A 82 -10.93 11.44 -2.57
CA LYS A 82 -12.18 12.12 -3.00
C LYS A 82 -12.10 13.64 -3.08
N ALA A 83 -11.39 14.28 -2.17
CA ALA A 83 -11.50 15.72 -1.93
C ALA A 83 -10.21 16.50 -2.17
N ASP A 84 -9.17 15.85 -2.72
CA ASP A 84 -7.83 16.39 -2.95
C ASP A 84 -7.33 17.30 -1.80
N THR A 85 -7.45 16.78 -0.58
CA THR A 85 -7.10 17.51 0.64
C THR A 85 -5.60 17.74 0.72
N LYS A 86 -5.11 18.99 0.59
CA LYS A 86 -3.66 19.29 0.57
C LYS A 86 -2.94 19.00 1.88
N VAL A 87 -3.55 19.35 3.01
CA VAL A 87 -2.99 19.16 4.35
C VAL A 87 -3.83 18.15 5.11
N LEU A 88 -3.19 17.11 5.62
CA LEU A 88 -3.82 16.09 6.44
C LEU A 88 -3.60 16.41 7.91
N GLU A 89 -4.69 16.54 8.66
CA GLU A 89 -4.66 16.57 10.12
C GLU A 89 -4.88 15.15 10.64
N TYR A 90 -4.03 14.70 11.55
CA TYR A 90 -4.08 13.34 12.06
C TYR A 90 -3.64 13.23 13.52
N ASP A 91 -4.11 12.18 14.20
CA ASP A 91 -3.65 11.76 15.51
C ASP A 91 -2.89 10.43 15.44
N HIS A 92 -2.51 9.90 16.62
CA HIS A 92 -1.72 8.67 16.75
C HIS A 92 -2.33 7.44 16.06
N ARG A 93 -3.65 7.41 15.86
CA ARG A 93 -4.35 6.29 15.20
C ARG A 93 -3.94 6.14 13.75
N PHE A 94 -3.53 7.22 13.07
CA PHE A 94 -3.00 7.11 11.70
C PHE A 94 -1.72 6.27 11.66
N TYR A 95 -0.72 6.62 12.49
CA TYR A 95 0.52 5.89 12.59
C TYR A 95 0.29 4.42 12.97
N ARG A 96 -0.54 4.20 14.00
CA ARG A 96 -0.92 2.85 14.45
C ARG A 96 -1.57 2.03 13.36
N CYS A 97 -2.51 2.60 12.61
CA CYS A 97 -3.16 1.93 11.50
C CYS A 97 -2.13 1.45 10.49
N VAL A 98 -1.23 2.33 10.04
CA VAL A 98 -0.21 1.99 9.03
C VAL A 98 0.76 0.91 9.56
N VAL A 99 1.22 1.05 10.80
CA VAL A 99 2.07 0.04 11.45
C VAL A 99 1.34 -1.30 11.62
N SER A 100 0.05 -1.31 11.89
CA SER A 100 -0.73 -2.55 11.98
C SER A 100 -0.76 -3.31 10.65
N ILE A 101 -0.84 -2.59 9.53
CA ILE A 101 -0.82 -3.18 8.19
C ILE A 101 0.58 -3.71 7.89
N PHE A 102 1.62 -2.92 8.13
CA PHE A 102 3.01 -3.38 7.99
C PHE A 102 3.32 -4.60 8.85
N TRP A 103 2.88 -4.61 10.11
CA TRP A 103 3.06 -5.74 11.01
C TRP A 103 2.39 -7.02 10.48
N ARG A 104 1.17 -6.92 9.96
CA ARG A 104 0.48 -8.05 9.32
C ARG A 104 1.27 -8.56 8.12
N VAL A 105 1.69 -7.69 7.20
CA VAL A 105 2.51 -8.03 6.02
C VAL A 105 3.83 -8.68 6.45
N LEU A 106 4.53 -8.06 7.39
CA LEU A 106 5.79 -8.54 7.94
C LEU A 106 5.65 -9.94 8.53
N LYS A 107 4.63 -10.15 9.37
CA LYS A 107 4.43 -11.42 10.07
C LYS A 107 3.99 -12.54 9.15
N HIS A 108 3.06 -12.27 8.24
CA HIS A 108 2.41 -13.30 7.44
C HIS A 108 3.17 -13.63 6.15
N LYS A 109 3.77 -12.62 5.49
CA LYS A 109 4.46 -12.80 4.20
C LYS A 109 5.97 -12.90 4.42
N ILE A 110 6.59 -11.82 4.89
CA ILE A 110 8.04 -11.67 4.88
C ILE A 110 8.72 -12.66 5.83
N LEU A 111 8.35 -12.68 7.12
CA LEU A 111 8.97 -13.58 8.10
C LEU A 111 8.63 -15.06 7.89
N ALA A 112 7.57 -15.35 7.14
CA ALA A 112 7.16 -16.72 6.81
C ALA A 112 7.93 -17.28 5.61
N GLU A 113 8.21 -16.44 4.62
CA GLU A 113 8.77 -16.84 3.31
C GLU A 113 10.29 -16.59 3.20
N GLU A 114 10.83 -15.57 3.87
CA GLU A 114 12.20 -15.08 3.65
C GLU A 114 13.07 -15.25 4.90
N LYS A 115 13.32 -16.49 5.34
CA LYS A 115 14.07 -16.75 6.60
C LYS A 115 15.58 -16.54 6.49
N ASP A 116 16.12 -16.60 5.28
CA ASP A 116 17.56 -16.57 5.03
C ASP A 116 18.09 -15.17 4.68
N GLN A 117 17.23 -14.14 4.66
CA GLN A 117 17.65 -12.78 4.36
C GLN A 117 18.55 -12.19 5.47
N ILE A 118 19.48 -11.31 5.09
CA ILE A 118 20.44 -10.71 6.03
C ILE A 118 19.75 -9.86 7.12
N PHE A 119 18.61 -9.23 6.82
CA PHE A 119 17.87 -8.40 7.77
C PHE A 119 16.88 -9.20 8.64
N TYR A 120 16.80 -10.53 8.50
CA TYR A 120 15.81 -11.36 9.21
C TYR A 120 15.81 -11.16 10.74
N PRO A 121 16.97 -11.09 11.43
CA PRO A 121 16.98 -10.84 12.87
C PRO A 121 16.41 -9.47 13.26
N VAL A 122 16.71 -8.43 12.47
CA VAL A 122 16.21 -7.06 12.68
C VAL A 122 14.69 -7.01 12.46
N LEU A 123 14.21 -7.70 11.43
CA LEU A 123 12.79 -7.82 11.13
C LEU A 123 12.02 -8.57 12.22
N CYS A 124 12.58 -9.62 12.80
CA CYS A 124 11.98 -10.33 13.94
C CYS A 124 11.84 -9.41 15.16
N ALA A 125 12.90 -8.66 15.49
CA ALA A 125 12.87 -7.69 16.59
C ALA A 125 11.84 -6.57 16.36
N LEU A 126 11.72 -6.10 15.11
CA LEU A 126 10.73 -5.11 14.72
C LEU A 126 9.31 -5.65 14.85
N GLU A 127 9.05 -6.89 14.39
CA GLU A 127 7.75 -7.56 14.54
C GLU A 127 7.33 -7.62 16.00
N GLU A 128 8.23 -8.05 16.89
CA GLU A 128 7.94 -8.12 18.32
C GLU A 128 7.66 -6.75 18.93
N LYS A 129 8.49 -5.74 18.62
CA LYS A 129 8.29 -4.36 19.07
C LYS A 129 6.91 -3.84 18.67
N TRP A 130 6.54 -4.01 17.40
CA TRP A 130 5.24 -3.60 16.90
C TRP A 130 4.10 -4.40 17.51
N ARG A 131 4.22 -5.72 17.61
CA ARG A 131 3.21 -6.59 18.23
C ARG A 131 2.88 -6.15 19.65
N LEU A 132 3.90 -5.90 20.47
CA LEU A 132 3.74 -5.44 21.85
C LEU A 132 3.17 -4.02 21.93
N GLY A 133 3.65 -3.11 21.07
CA GLY A 133 3.16 -1.74 21.02
C GLY A 133 1.70 -1.65 20.60
N LEU A 134 1.33 -2.35 19.53
CA LEU A 134 -0.01 -2.34 18.96
C LEU A 134 -1.09 -2.86 19.92
N LEU A 135 -0.75 -3.70 20.90
CA LEU A 135 -1.66 -4.16 21.96
C LEU A 135 -2.14 -3.04 22.90
N ASN A 136 -1.41 -1.92 22.98
CA ASN A 136 -1.79 -0.76 23.79
C ASN A 136 -2.44 0.30 22.91
N PRO A 137 -3.76 0.61 23.01
CA PRO A 137 -4.46 1.64 22.22
C PRO A 137 -3.82 3.04 22.22
N GLU A 138 -3.04 3.38 23.25
CA GLU A 138 -2.38 4.67 23.42
C GLU A 138 -0.89 4.66 23.01
N TRP A 139 -0.45 3.60 22.33
CA TRP A 139 0.94 3.49 21.89
C TRP A 139 1.33 4.61 20.92
N LYS A 140 2.31 5.40 21.34
CA LYS A 140 2.86 6.59 20.68
C LYS A 140 4.40 6.53 20.76
N PRO A 141 5.06 5.65 20.00
CA PRO A 141 6.50 5.45 20.09
C PRO A 141 7.27 6.73 19.72
N GLN A 142 8.53 6.81 20.15
CA GLN A 142 9.50 7.68 19.49
C GLN A 142 10.03 6.91 18.28
N ASP A 143 9.55 7.27 17.10
CA ASP A 143 9.92 6.63 15.84
C ASP A 143 9.72 7.64 14.71
N ASN A 144 10.72 7.78 13.86
CA ASN A 144 10.74 8.70 12.72
C ASN A 144 10.91 7.98 11.37
N ARG A 145 10.85 6.64 11.36
CA ARG A 145 11.16 5.81 10.19
C ARG A 145 9.97 5.54 9.28
N LEU A 146 8.78 6.04 9.61
CA LEU A 146 7.59 5.88 8.77
C LEU A 146 7.44 7.11 7.88
N HIS A 147 7.54 6.91 6.58
CA HIS A 147 7.45 7.94 5.56
C HIS A 147 6.20 7.72 4.71
N LEU A 148 5.62 8.83 4.27
CA LEU A 148 4.49 8.87 3.35
C LEU A 148 4.87 9.71 2.13
N LEU A 149 4.47 9.23 0.97
CA LEU A 149 4.12 10.04 -0.21
C LEU A 149 2.65 9.80 -0.53
N SER A 150 1.89 10.87 -0.75
CA SER A 150 0.47 10.76 -1.10
C SER A 150 0.11 11.65 -2.29
N GLY A 151 -0.91 11.29 -3.06
CA GLY A 151 -1.20 11.95 -4.34
C GLY A 151 -0.21 11.58 -5.45
N VAL A 152 0.37 10.37 -5.35
CA VAL A 152 1.33 9.83 -6.33
C VAL A 152 0.70 9.44 -7.68
N ASP A 153 -0.59 9.73 -7.89
CA ASP A 153 -1.30 9.45 -9.14
C ASP A 153 -0.99 10.42 -10.28
N VAL A 154 -0.42 11.59 -9.97
CA VAL A 154 0.10 12.52 -10.97
C VAL A 154 1.62 12.48 -10.89
N VAL A 155 2.24 11.59 -11.67
CA VAL A 155 3.65 11.78 -12.01
C VAL A 155 3.68 12.96 -12.97
N GLU A 156 4.00 14.16 -12.47
CA GLU A 156 4.43 15.25 -13.33
C GLU A 156 5.75 14.80 -13.96
N VAL A 157 5.66 14.24 -15.17
CA VAL A 157 6.84 13.99 -16.00
C VAL A 157 7.45 15.36 -16.25
N ILE A 158 8.60 15.61 -15.63
CA ILE A 158 9.43 16.76 -15.99
C ILE A 158 9.92 16.45 -17.41
N GLU A 159 9.63 17.33 -18.38
CA GLU A 159 9.87 17.10 -19.81
C GLU A 159 11.35 16.79 -20.16
N ASP A 160 12.28 17.03 -19.21
CA ASP A 160 13.73 16.82 -19.35
C ASP A 160 14.28 15.60 -18.57
N ASP A 161 13.43 14.75 -17.96
CA ASP A 161 13.92 13.56 -17.25
C ASP A 161 14.23 12.41 -18.24
N PRO A 162 15.48 11.92 -18.34
CA PRO A 162 15.86 10.85 -19.26
C PRO A 162 15.23 9.48 -18.92
N VAL A 163 14.51 9.36 -17.80
CA VAL A 163 13.92 8.11 -17.35
C VAL A 163 12.57 7.85 -18.03
N GLU A 164 12.51 6.78 -18.82
CA GLU A 164 11.28 6.27 -19.40
C GLU A 164 10.30 5.84 -18.29
N VAL A 165 9.23 6.62 -18.10
CA VAL A 165 8.17 6.31 -17.14
C VAL A 165 7.17 5.33 -17.76
N PRO A 166 7.02 4.11 -17.21
CA PRO A 166 6.10 3.10 -17.74
C PRO A 166 4.66 3.62 -17.92
N GLU A 167 3.93 3.14 -18.93
CA GLU A 167 2.53 3.56 -19.17
C GLU A 167 1.64 3.21 -17.97
N LEU A 168 1.93 2.06 -17.34
CA LEU A 168 1.20 1.57 -16.18
C LEU A 168 1.48 2.35 -14.89
N MET A 169 2.46 3.26 -14.84
CA MET A 169 2.87 3.95 -13.60
C MET A 169 1.72 4.70 -12.93
N ILE A 170 0.94 5.46 -13.71
CA ILE A 170 -0.23 6.22 -13.23
C ILE A 170 -1.27 5.27 -12.65
N GLN A 171 -1.54 4.15 -13.33
CA GLN A 171 -2.52 3.17 -12.86
C GLN A 171 -2.02 2.41 -11.63
N TYR A 172 -0.73 2.06 -11.60
CA TYR A 172 -0.08 1.43 -10.47
C TYR A 172 -0.25 2.35 -9.27
N MET A 173 0.31 3.55 -9.29
CA MET A 173 0.27 4.50 -8.16
C MET A 173 -1.14 4.93 -7.77
N GLY A 174 -2.02 5.15 -8.74
CA GLY A 174 -3.37 5.63 -8.48
C GLY A 174 -4.32 4.58 -7.91
N ARG A 175 -4.16 3.28 -8.24
CA ARG A 175 -5.22 2.29 -7.96
C ARG A 175 -4.78 0.91 -7.50
N MET A 176 -3.55 0.48 -7.76
CA MET A 176 -3.13 -0.88 -7.38
C MET A 176 -2.69 -0.94 -5.91
N VAL A 177 -2.81 -2.12 -5.30
CA VAL A 177 -2.30 -2.41 -3.96
C VAL A 177 -1.07 -3.30 -4.11
N ASP A 178 -0.01 -2.99 -3.36
CA ASP A 178 1.25 -3.74 -3.35
C ASP A 178 1.94 -3.57 -1.99
N ALA A 179 2.61 -4.61 -1.50
CA ALA A 179 3.32 -4.55 -0.22
C ALA A 179 4.38 -5.63 -0.11
N GLY A 180 5.49 -5.29 0.54
CA GLY A 180 6.57 -6.22 0.77
C GLY A 180 7.82 -5.55 1.34
N ILE A 181 8.94 -6.23 1.13
CA ILE A 181 10.27 -5.76 1.45
C ILE A 181 11.00 -5.36 0.16
N ALA A 182 11.85 -4.35 0.28
CA ALA A 182 12.82 -3.96 -0.71
C ALA A 182 14.17 -3.90 -0.03
N ASP A 183 15.07 -4.77 -0.43
CA ASP A 183 16.41 -4.88 0.15
C ASP A 183 17.49 -5.00 -0.92
N SER A 184 18.68 -4.60 -0.51
CA SER A 184 19.95 -4.74 -1.21
C SER A 184 21.04 -4.97 -0.17
N ASP A 185 22.29 -5.13 -0.62
CA ASP A 185 23.44 -5.22 0.28
C ASP A 185 23.63 -3.96 1.15
N THR A 186 23.02 -2.82 0.77
CA THR A 186 23.23 -1.51 1.41
C THR A 186 21.98 -0.90 2.02
N LYS A 187 20.77 -1.32 1.62
CA LYS A 187 19.51 -0.71 2.04
C LYS A 187 18.45 -1.77 2.32
N CYS A 188 17.53 -1.47 3.24
CA CYS A 188 16.37 -2.31 3.50
C CYS A 188 15.18 -1.47 3.97
N MET A 189 14.05 -1.61 3.29
CA MET A 189 12.78 -0.98 3.68
C MET A 189 11.61 -1.95 3.55
N LEU A 190 10.60 -1.72 4.38
CA LEU A 190 9.26 -2.24 4.11
C LEU A 190 8.50 -1.18 3.31
N PHE A 191 7.72 -1.61 2.34
CA PHE A 191 6.82 -0.71 1.61
C PHE A 191 5.38 -1.20 1.61
N LEU A 192 4.46 -0.24 1.67
CA LEU A 192 3.03 -0.46 1.53
C LEU A 192 2.48 0.58 0.57
N LYS A 193 2.04 0.09 -0.58
CA LYS A 193 1.48 0.90 -1.64
C LYS A 193 -0.01 0.59 -1.76
N MET A 194 -0.82 1.62 -1.68
CA MET A 194 -2.28 1.57 -1.79
C MET A 194 -2.73 2.72 -2.72
N PRO A 195 -3.99 2.80 -3.18
CA PRO A 195 -4.43 3.84 -4.10
C PRO A 195 -4.05 5.25 -3.63
N ARG A 196 -3.14 5.93 -4.34
CA ARG A 196 -2.58 7.27 -4.02
C ARG A 196 -1.74 7.38 -2.75
N PHE A 197 -1.36 6.26 -2.13
CA PHE A 197 -0.50 6.24 -0.96
C PHE A 197 0.69 5.32 -1.19
N LEU A 198 1.88 5.85 -0.94
CA LEU A 198 3.10 5.07 -0.82
C LEU A 198 3.67 5.30 0.58
N PHE A 199 3.64 4.26 1.39
CA PHE A 199 4.28 4.23 2.70
C PHE A 199 5.59 3.47 2.61
N ILE A 200 6.62 4.00 3.26
CA ILE A 200 7.93 3.38 3.41
C ILE A 200 8.26 3.35 4.90
N TYR A 201 8.70 2.20 5.37
CA TYR A 201 9.26 2.06 6.70
C TYR A 201 10.74 1.68 6.57
N GLU A 202 11.62 2.59 6.98
CA GLU A 202 13.06 2.41 6.90
C GLU A 202 13.53 1.34 7.90
N ILE A 203 14.32 0.37 7.41
CA ILE A 203 15.00 -0.62 8.25
C ILE A 203 16.50 -0.31 8.33
N PHE A 204 17.14 -0.05 7.18
CA PHE A 204 18.59 0.15 7.11
C PHE A 204 19.01 0.96 5.87
N GLY A 205 20.07 1.76 6.00
CA GLY A 205 20.81 2.31 4.86
C GLY A 205 20.29 3.60 4.22
N PHE A 206 19.28 4.25 4.82
CA PHE A 206 18.69 5.48 4.29
C PHE A 206 19.25 6.74 4.95
N ASP A 207 19.48 7.78 4.16
CA ASP A 207 19.83 9.11 4.66
C ASP A 207 18.57 9.97 4.80
N GLN A 208 18.37 10.56 5.98
CA GLN A 208 17.21 11.41 6.26
C GLN A 208 17.15 12.65 5.38
N VAL A 209 18.28 13.09 4.81
CA VAL A 209 18.30 14.22 3.86
C VAL A 209 17.50 13.93 2.59
N ASP A 210 17.38 12.65 2.22
CA ASP A 210 16.63 12.22 1.03
C ASP A 210 15.12 12.14 1.27
N PHE A 211 14.67 12.23 2.52
CA PHE A 211 13.28 12.11 2.94
C PHE A 211 12.74 13.46 3.43
N ILE A 212 12.43 14.33 2.49
CA ILE A 212 12.03 15.72 2.75
C ILE A 212 10.55 15.77 3.15
N ARG A 213 10.27 16.07 4.42
CA ARG A 213 8.90 16.26 4.95
C ARG A 213 7.95 15.07 4.74
N THR A 214 8.50 13.86 4.64
CA THR A 214 7.73 12.63 4.42
C THR A 214 7.33 11.93 5.72
N CYS A 215 8.01 12.20 6.83
CA CYS A 215 7.86 11.50 8.10
C CYS A 215 6.46 11.68 8.72
N ILE A 216 5.85 10.58 9.18
CA ILE A 216 4.60 10.57 9.95
C ILE A 216 4.92 10.47 11.44
N ASN A 217 4.48 11.48 12.21
CA ASN A 217 4.72 11.54 13.65
C ASN A 217 3.79 10.57 14.39
N PRO A 218 4.31 9.64 15.22
CA PRO A 218 3.47 8.70 15.97
C PRO A 218 2.47 9.33 16.95
N LYS A 219 2.66 10.60 17.32
CA LYS A 219 1.77 11.34 18.22
C LYS A 219 0.63 12.07 17.50
N GLY A 220 0.67 12.16 16.17
CA GLY A 220 -0.20 13.02 15.39
C GLY A 220 0.48 14.30 14.91
N GLY A 221 -0.22 15.06 14.08
CA GLY A 221 0.24 16.34 13.55
C GLY A 221 -0.47 16.75 12.26
N HIS A 222 0.23 17.57 11.49
CA HIS A 222 -0.19 18.04 10.18
C HIS A 222 0.79 17.53 9.14
N TYR A 223 0.30 17.08 8.00
CA TYR A 223 1.13 16.60 6.89
C TYR A 223 0.73 17.31 5.60
N ASP A 224 1.62 18.14 5.07
CA ASP A 224 1.45 18.83 3.80
C ASP A 224 1.96 17.96 2.65
N ARG A 225 1.00 17.40 1.90
CA ARG A 225 1.24 16.44 0.83
C ARG A 225 2.08 17.01 -0.31
N ASN A 226 1.96 18.31 -0.57
CA ASN A 226 2.65 18.96 -1.69
C ASN A 226 4.12 19.26 -1.40
N SER A 227 4.51 19.20 -0.12
CA SER A 227 5.87 19.49 0.32
C SER A 227 6.73 18.23 0.51
N ALA A 228 6.12 17.05 0.51
CA ALA A 228 6.79 15.79 0.76
C ALA A 228 7.49 15.26 -0.50
N LYS A 229 8.77 14.91 -0.39
CA LYS A 229 9.58 14.38 -1.50
C LYS A 229 10.53 13.29 -1.02
N ILE A 230 10.80 12.33 -1.89
CA ILE A 230 11.89 11.37 -1.74
C ILE A 230 12.86 11.58 -2.89
N THR A 231 14.12 11.89 -2.58
CA THR A 231 15.19 12.06 -3.57
C THR A 231 16.13 10.87 -3.66
N ASP A 232 15.93 9.86 -2.80
CA ASP A 232 16.67 8.61 -2.83
C ASP A 232 16.41 7.86 -4.15
N THR A 233 17.46 7.73 -4.95
CA THR A 233 17.39 7.11 -6.28
C THR A 233 17.12 5.61 -6.23
N ASP A 234 17.50 4.92 -5.15
CA ASP A 234 17.25 3.49 -5.01
C ASP A 234 15.77 3.23 -4.73
N VAL A 235 15.12 4.11 -3.95
CA VAL A 235 13.66 4.09 -3.75
C VAL A 235 12.94 4.32 -5.08
N GLY A 236 13.33 5.36 -5.82
CA GLY A 236 12.74 5.67 -7.13
C GLY A 236 12.92 4.52 -8.14
N GLY A 237 14.16 4.04 -8.28
CA GLY A 237 14.52 2.92 -9.14
C GLY A 237 13.76 1.64 -8.80
N PHE A 238 13.62 1.32 -7.50
CA PHE A 238 12.84 0.17 -7.06
C PHE A 238 11.40 0.22 -7.57
N PHE A 239 10.68 1.34 -7.37
CA PHE A 239 9.28 1.42 -7.80
C PHE A 239 9.13 1.42 -9.32
N LEU A 240 10.07 2.01 -10.06
CA LEU A 240 10.10 1.92 -11.51
C LEU A 240 10.24 0.47 -11.99
N GLU A 241 11.20 -0.29 -11.44
CA GLU A 241 11.39 -1.71 -11.77
C GLU A 241 10.18 -2.56 -11.35
N ARG A 242 9.56 -2.26 -10.20
CA ARG A 242 8.30 -2.92 -9.79
C ARG A 242 7.18 -2.69 -10.80
N VAL A 243 7.03 -1.47 -11.32
CA VAL A 243 5.99 -1.17 -12.32
C VAL A 243 6.28 -1.88 -13.64
N LYS A 244 7.54 -1.87 -14.11
CA LYS A 244 7.97 -2.62 -15.31
C LYS A 244 7.69 -4.12 -15.18
N MET A 245 7.92 -4.70 -13.99
CA MET A 245 7.61 -6.10 -13.72
C MET A 245 6.10 -6.37 -13.84
N VAL A 246 5.25 -5.51 -13.27
CA VAL A 246 3.79 -5.64 -13.37
C VAL A 246 3.31 -5.46 -14.82
N GLU A 247 3.88 -4.53 -15.56
CA GLU A 247 3.57 -4.29 -16.97
C GLU A 247 4.00 -5.47 -17.85
N LYS A 248 5.18 -6.04 -17.61
CA LYS A 248 5.61 -7.27 -18.27
C LYS A 248 4.64 -8.43 -18.00
N MET A 249 4.19 -8.61 -16.75
CA MET A 249 3.16 -9.61 -16.42
C MET A 249 1.84 -9.38 -17.16
N PHE A 250 1.49 -8.13 -17.48
CA PHE A 250 0.34 -7.80 -18.32
C PHE A 250 0.57 -8.21 -19.78
N ASN A 251 1.75 -7.91 -20.32
CA ASN A 251 2.11 -8.15 -21.72
C ASN A 251 2.33 -9.62 -22.04
N ASP A 252 2.87 -10.39 -21.10
CA ASP A 252 3.07 -11.84 -21.21
C ASP A 252 1.76 -12.62 -21.10
N MET A 253 0.64 -11.94 -20.83
CA MET A 253 -0.68 -12.56 -20.78
C MET A 253 -1.12 -13.09 -22.16
N SER A 254 -1.80 -14.24 -22.15
CA SER A 254 -2.29 -14.84 -23.41
C SER A 254 -3.16 -13.86 -24.21
N PRO A 255 -3.08 -13.85 -25.56
CA PRO A 255 -3.89 -12.97 -26.40
C PRO A 255 -5.38 -13.07 -26.09
N PHE A 256 -5.90 -14.28 -25.84
CA PHE A 256 -7.28 -14.53 -25.45
C PHE A 256 -7.69 -13.83 -24.14
N GLN A 257 -6.81 -13.85 -23.13
CA GLN A 257 -7.08 -13.16 -21.88
C GLN A 257 -6.98 -11.64 -22.02
N ARG A 258 -6.02 -11.13 -22.83
CA ARG A 258 -5.92 -9.70 -23.15
C ARG A 258 -7.17 -9.19 -23.85
N GLU A 259 -7.65 -9.90 -24.87
CA GLU A 259 -8.88 -9.56 -25.59
C GLU A 259 -10.10 -9.56 -24.65
N LYS A 260 -10.21 -10.58 -23.77
CA LYS A 260 -11.28 -10.64 -22.76
C LYS A 260 -11.24 -9.47 -21.77
N ILE A 261 -10.05 -8.98 -21.43
CA ILE A 261 -9.88 -7.80 -20.57
C ILE A 261 -10.28 -6.54 -21.30
N GLN A 262 -9.82 -6.38 -22.54
CA GLN A 262 -10.09 -5.23 -23.37
C GLN A 262 -11.59 -5.11 -23.61
N ASN A 263 -12.24 -6.18 -24.08
CA ASN A 263 -13.67 -6.23 -24.31
C ASN A 263 -14.49 -5.92 -23.04
N PHE A 264 -14.09 -6.44 -21.87
CA PHE A 264 -14.76 -6.13 -20.61
C PHE A 264 -14.56 -4.68 -20.17
N THR A 265 -13.36 -4.14 -20.39
CA THR A 265 -13.04 -2.74 -20.07
C THR A 265 -13.85 -1.80 -20.97
N ASP A 266 -13.92 -2.09 -22.27
CA ASP A 266 -14.68 -1.31 -23.24
C ASP A 266 -16.19 -1.37 -22.97
N GLN A 267 -16.74 -2.54 -22.65
CA GLN A 267 -18.14 -2.69 -22.22
C GLN A 267 -18.46 -1.89 -20.96
N LYS A 268 -17.52 -1.77 -20.02
CA LYS A 268 -17.69 -1.06 -18.75
C LYS A 268 -17.22 0.39 -18.80
N ARG A 269 -16.70 0.87 -19.94
CA ARG A 269 -16.03 2.17 -20.05
C ARG A 269 -16.96 3.34 -19.75
N SER A 270 -18.18 3.31 -20.29
CA SER A 270 -19.22 4.31 -19.99
C SER A 270 -19.64 4.27 -18.51
N GLU A 271 -19.74 3.09 -17.90
CA GLU A 271 -20.11 2.93 -16.49
C GLU A 271 -19.04 3.44 -15.51
N VAL A 272 -17.77 3.52 -15.93
CA VAL A 272 -16.65 3.95 -15.08
C VAL A 272 -16.08 5.31 -15.46
N GLN A 273 -16.59 5.95 -16.52
CA GLN A 273 -16.08 7.21 -17.04
C GLN A 273 -16.03 8.31 -15.98
N ASP A 274 -17.09 8.45 -15.20
CA ASP A 274 -17.20 9.44 -14.11
C ASP A 274 -16.63 8.94 -12.77
N LYS A 275 -16.19 7.67 -12.73
CA LYS A 275 -15.55 7.07 -11.55
C LYS A 275 -14.05 7.33 -11.56
N ASP A 276 -13.42 7.01 -10.44
CA ASP A 276 -11.97 7.15 -10.28
C ASP A 276 -11.17 6.40 -11.37
N LEU A 277 -11.58 5.17 -11.73
CA LEU A 277 -10.92 4.43 -12.81
C LEU A 277 -11.00 5.16 -14.16
N GLY A 278 -12.13 5.76 -14.51
CA GLY A 278 -12.28 6.53 -15.75
C GLY A 278 -11.34 7.73 -15.80
N LYS A 279 -11.19 8.45 -14.69
CA LYS A 279 -10.22 9.56 -14.56
C LYS A 279 -8.79 9.09 -14.80
N ILE A 280 -8.39 7.99 -14.15
CA ILE A 280 -7.06 7.38 -14.31
C ILE A 280 -6.79 6.96 -15.76
N LEU A 281 -7.74 6.27 -16.40
CA LEU A 281 -7.62 5.85 -17.80
C LEU A 281 -7.56 7.05 -18.77
N GLY A 282 -8.26 8.15 -18.43
CA GLY A 282 -8.21 9.40 -19.19
C GLY A 282 -6.83 10.07 -19.16
N TYR A 283 -6.08 9.96 -18.06
CA TYR A 283 -4.70 10.46 -18.00
C TYR A 283 -3.76 9.66 -18.90
N THR A 284 -3.87 8.33 -18.89
CA THR A 284 -3.05 7.46 -19.75
C THR A 284 -3.26 7.76 -21.24
N GLN A 285 -4.50 7.96 -21.69
CA GLN A 285 -4.79 8.28 -23.10
C GLN A 285 -4.23 9.62 -23.57
N LYS A 286 -4.22 10.64 -22.70
CA LYS A 286 -3.61 11.94 -23.02
C LYS A 286 -2.09 11.85 -23.18
N LYS A 287 -1.43 10.91 -22.50
CA LYS A 287 0.00 10.64 -22.65
C LYS A 287 0.29 9.97 -24.00
N SER A 288 -0.45 8.92 -24.36
CA SER A 288 -0.27 8.22 -25.65
C SER A 288 -0.54 9.11 -26.86
N ASN A 289 -1.47 10.07 -26.79
CA ASN A 289 -1.75 11.01 -27.90
C ASN A 289 -0.72 12.15 -28.04
N LYS A 290 0.21 12.29 -27.10
CA LYS A 290 1.32 13.29 -27.15
C LYS A 290 2.65 12.67 -27.62
N THR A 291 2.66 11.37 -27.91
CA THR A 291 3.81 10.62 -28.46
C THR A 291 3.54 10.34 -29.94
#